data_AF-A0A9D6MR31-F1
#
_entry.id   AF-A0A9D6MR31-F1
#
_cell.length_a   1.000
_cell.length_b   1.000
_cell.length_c   1.000
_cell.angle_alpha   90.00
_cell.angle_beta   90.00
_cell.angle_gamma   90.00
#
_symmetry.space_group_name_H-M   'P 1'
#
loop_
_entity.id
_entity.type
_entity.pdbx_description
1 polymer ?
#
loop_
_entity_poly.entity_id
_entity_poly.type
_entity_poly.pdbx_seq_one_letter_code
_entity_poly.pdbx_strand_id
1 'polypeptide(L)' 'ACKGPLIYDRKKSELVCKADRLAYPIRDDIPVMLEDEARQVAEEELPK' A
#
# COMPACT_ATOMS: atom_id res chain seq x y z
N ALA A 1 7.76 -1.61 -7.84
CA ALA A 1 8.77 -1.45 -6.76
C ALA A 1 8.92 0.03 -6.43
N CYS A 2 7.92 0.56 -5.73
CA CYS A 2 7.77 1.97 -5.43
C CYS A 2 8.96 2.50 -4.62
N LYS A 3 9.82 3.32 -5.24
CA LYS A 3 10.91 4.05 -4.55
C LYS A 3 10.43 5.42 -4.00
N GLY A 4 9.13 5.67 -4.08
CA GLY A 4 8.49 6.92 -3.69
C GLY A 4 7.86 6.86 -2.30
N PRO A 5 7.24 7.96 -1.86
CA PRO A 5 6.57 8.02 -0.57
C PRO A 5 5.37 7.06 -0.52
N LEU A 6 5.27 6.30 0.57
CA LEU A 6 4.13 5.45 0.90
C LEU A 6 3.21 6.17 1.88
N ILE A 7 1.90 6.02 1.68
CA ILE A 7 0.89 6.58 2.56
C ILE A 7 0.32 5.47 3.43
N TYR A 8 0.38 5.66 4.74
CA TYR A 8 -0.19 4.70 5.66
C TYR A 8 -1.71 4.87 5.77
N ASP A 9 -2.46 3.88 5.31
CA ASP A 9 -3.89 3.77 5.53
C ASP A 9 -4.16 3.03 6.86
N ARG A 10 -4.46 3.81 7.89
CA ARG A 10 -4.80 3.29 9.23
C ARG A 10 -6.09 2.47 9.27
N LYS A 11 -7.01 2.67 8.33
CA LYS A 11 -8.29 1.95 8.32
C LYS A 11 -8.12 0.52 7.83
N LYS A 12 -7.23 0.33 6.85
CA LYS A 12 -6.94 -0.97 6.24
C LYS A 12 -5.65 -1.61 6.78
N SER A 13 -4.86 -0.87 7.56
CA SER A 13 -3.52 -1.27 8.01
C SER A 13 -2.61 -1.63 6.82
N GLU A 14 -2.56 -0.74 5.83
CA GLU A 14 -1.81 -0.92 4.58
C GLU A 14 -0.93 0.29 4.28
N LEU A 15 0.20 0.07 3.60
CA LEU A 15 1.03 1.11 3.01
C LEU A 15 0.70 1.24 1.53
N VAL A 16 0.15 2.38 1.12
CA VAL A 16 -0.28 2.64 -0.25
C VAL A 16 0.80 3.40 -1.02
N CYS A 17 1.24 2.85 -2.14
CA CYS A 17 1.99 3.56 -3.15
C CYS A 17 1.06 4.10 -4.24
N LYS A 18 1.04 5.43 -4.41
CA LYS A 18 0.26 6.10 -5.46
C LYS A 18 0.78 5.82 -6.87
N ALA A 19 2.11 5.81 -7.06
CA ALA A 19 2.73 5.64 -8.36
C ALA A 19 2.44 4.27 -8.97
N ASP A 20 2.60 3.22 -8.16
CA ASP A 20 2.37 1.83 -8.58
C ASP A 20 0.89 1.42 -8.43
N ARG A 21 0.06 2.22 -7.73
CA ARG A 21 -1.32 1.91 -7.35
C ARG A 21 -1.42 0.56 -6.61
N LEU A 22 -0.51 0.37 -5.66
CA LEU A 22 -0.40 -0.84 -4.85
C LEU A 22 -0.54 -0.51 -3.37
N ALA A 23 -1.19 -1.39 -2.62
CA ALA A 23 -1.29 -1.36 -1.18
C ALA A 23 -0.60 -2.59 -0.59
N TYR A 24 0.42 -2.35 0.23
CA TYR A 24 1.17 -3.38 0.94
C TYR A 24 0.57 -3.60 2.33
N PRO A 25 0.11 -4.81 2.66
CA PRO A 25 -0.52 -5.06 3.96
C PRO A 25 0.50 -5.06 5.10
N ILE A 26 0.05 -4.67 6.29
CA ILE A 26 0.80 -4.81 7.53
C ILE A 26 0.23 -6.02 8.28
N ARG A 27 1.09 -7.01 8.55
CA ARG A 27 0.75 -8.23 9.31
C ARG A 27 1.67 -8.32 10.51
N ASP A 28 1.11 -8.52 11.70
CA ASP A 28 1.87 -8.55 12.96
C ASP A 28 2.79 -7.33 13.15
N ASP A 29 2.28 -6.14 12.81
CA ASP A 29 3.01 -4.86 12.81
C ASP A 29 4.21 -4.79 11.85
N ILE A 30 4.36 -5.76 10.95
CA ILE A 30 5.41 -5.81 9.92
C ILE A 30 4.80 -5.53 8.54
N PRO A 31 5.27 -4.49 7.82
CA PRO A 31 4.86 -4.25 6.45
C PRO A 31 5.37 -5.34 5.49
N VAL A 32 4.45 -5.98 4.77
CA VAL A 32 4.76 -6.99 3.75
C VAL A 32 5.02 -6.27 2.42
N MET A 33 6.29 -5.93 2.17
CA MET A 33 6.74 -5.22 0.98
C MET A 33 7.02 -6.15 -0.21
N LEU A 34 6.09 -7.06 -0.50
CA LEU A 34 6.16 -7.99 -1.64
C LEU A 34 5.08 -7.63 -2.65
N GLU A 35 5.44 -7.53 -3.93
CA GLU A 35 4.49 -7.17 -4.99
C GLU A 35 3.37 -8.22 -5.14
N ASP A 36 3.68 -9.51 -4.96
CA ASP A 36 2.70 -10.61 -5.03
C ASP A 36 1.67 -10.57 -3.89
N GLU A 37 2.04 -9.97 -2.75
CA GLU A 37 1.14 -9.79 -1.60
C GLU A 37 0.46 -8.41 -1.62
N ALA A 38 0.85 -7.54 -2.55
CA ALA A 38 0.30 -6.21 -2.65
C ALA A 38 -1.07 -6.25 -3.35
N ARG A 39 -2.03 -5.55 -2.77
CA ARG A 39 -3.36 -5.36 -3.35
C ARG A 39 -3.33 -4.21 -4.34
N GLN A 40 -3.96 -4.38 -5.50
CA GLN A 40 -4.16 -3.28 -6.43
C GLN A 40 -5.22 -2.30 -5.89
N VAL A 41 -4.90 -1.00 -5.94
CA VAL A 41 -5.76 0.06 -5.43
C VAL A 41 -6.43 0.76 -6.61
N ALA A 42 -7.77 0.82 -6.56
CA ALA A 42 -8.54 1.58 -7.53
C ALA A 42 -8.23 3.08 -7.39
N GLU A 43 -8.36 3.85 -8.46
CA GLU A 43 -8.00 5.27 -8.47
C GLU A 43 -8.83 6.08 -7.47
N GLU A 44 -10.09 5.69 -7.27
CA GLU A 44 -11.02 6.28 -6.31
C GLU A 44 -10.61 6.02 -4.85
N GLU A 45 -9.86 4.95 -4.59
CA GLU A 45 -9.37 4.58 -3.26
C GLU A 45 -7.97 5.13 -2.98
N LEU A 46 -7.31 5.78 -3.95
CA LEU A 46 -6.00 6.37 -3.71
C LEU A 46 -6.11 7.48 -2.66
N PRO A 47 -5.28 7.44 -1.60
CA PRO A 47 -5.26 8.50 -0.60
C PRO A 47 -5.01 9.85 -1.28
N LYS A 48 -5.64 10.95 -0.84
CA LYS A 48 -5.39 12.28 -1.42
C LYS A 48 -4.07 12.85 -0.95
#